data_AF-A0A453N7Z1-F1
#
_entry.id   AF-A0A453N7Z1-F1
#
_cell.length_a   1.000
_cell.length_b   1.000
_cell.length_c   1.000
_cell.angle_alpha   90.00
_cell.angle_beta   90.00
_cell.angle_gamma   90.00
#
_symmetry.space_group_name_H-M   'P 1'
#
loop_
_entity.id
_entity.type
_entity.pdbx_description
1 polymer ?
#
loop_
_entity_poly.entity_id
_entity_poly.type
_entity_poly.pdbx_seq_one_letter_code
_entity_poly.pdbx_strand_id
1 'polypeptide(L)'
;MASKAMTVNEALDRALPLGHPERLFESMRYSLFAGGKRVRPMLALAACELVGGDEAAALPVACAVEMVHTMSLIHDDLPCMDDDHLRRGRPTNHVAFGVSTALLAGDALLARAFEHVARECTEHGVPADRALRAVAELASAVGTDGLVAGQVVDLASEGADVDLATLEYIHVHKTARLLEAAAVCGGIVSGGADEEIEGIRRYARYVGLLFQVVDDVLDVTRTSEQLGKTAGKDIATDKATYPKLMGMDGARAYAAELVASAEAELDRFDGTRTEPLRHLAHFIAYRQH
;
A
#
# COMPACT_ATOMS: atom_id res chain seq x y z
N MET A 1 -2.07 3.97 16.57
CA MET A 1 -1.22 3.93 15.34
C MET A 1 0.28 3.88 15.66
N ALA A 2 0.85 4.82 16.43
CA ALA A 2 2.30 4.86 16.70
C ALA A 2 2.87 3.56 17.30
N SER A 3 2.20 2.97 18.30
CA SER A 3 2.62 1.70 18.90
C SER A 3 2.63 0.53 17.89
N LYS A 4 1.57 0.38 17.07
CA LYS A 4 1.52 -0.64 16.00
C LYS A 4 2.63 -0.44 14.94
N ALA A 5 2.95 0.80 14.60
CA ALA A 5 4.06 1.09 13.68
C ALA A 5 5.41 0.63 14.25
N MET A 6 5.63 0.77 15.56
CA MET A 6 6.84 0.24 16.22
C MET A 6 6.89 -1.28 16.13
N THR A 7 5.80 -1.98 16.49
CA THR A 7 5.70 -3.44 16.39
C THR A 7 6.03 -3.94 14.97
N VAL A 8 5.45 -3.29 13.95
CA VAL A 8 5.72 -3.63 12.54
C VAL A 8 7.18 -3.37 12.18
N ASN A 9 7.78 -2.25 12.61
CA ASN A 9 9.18 -1.96 12.32
C ASN A 9 10.13 -3.00 12.97
N GLU A 10 9.85 -3.41 14.20
CA GLU A 10 10.61 -4.46 14.89
C GLU A 10 10.45 -5.83 14.19
N ALA A 11 9.25 -6.15 13.72
CA ALA A 11 9.00 -7.37 12.98
C ALA A 11 9.71 -7.37 11.62
N LEU A 12 9.67 -6.25 10.88
CA LEU A 12 10.42 -6.08 9.64
C LEU A 12 11.92 -6.20 9.85
N ASP A 13 12.44 -5.69 10.98
CA ASP A 13 13.87 -5.76 11.30
C ASP A 13 14.32 -7.22 11.50
N ARG A 14 13.52 -8.01 12.21
CA ARG A 14 13.74 -9.45 12.36
C ARG A 14 13.57 -10.22 11.06
N ALA A 15 12.63 -9.81 10.21
CA ALA A 15 12.32 -10.48 8.94
C ALA A 15 13.44 -10.33 7.90
N LEU A 16 14.26 -9.28 8.01
CA LEU A 16 15.29 -8.91 7.04
C LEU A 16 16.64 -8.64 7.70
N PRO A 17 17.26 -9.62 8.38
CA PRO A 17 18.57 -9.44 9.00
C PRO A 17 19.65 -9.15 7.95
N LEU A 18 20.71 -8.42 8.31
CA LEU A 18 21.87 -8.25 7.44
C LEU A 18 22.53 -9.61 7.16
N GLY A 19 22.96 -9.82 5.92
CA GLY A 19 23.56 -11.07 5.47
C GLY A 19 24.32 -10.90 4.16
N HIS A 20 24.87 -12.00 3.63
CA HIS A 20 25.58 -11.99 2.35
C HIS A 20 24.62 -12.22 1.16
N PRO A 21 24.73 -11.46 0.04
CA PRO A 21 25.68 -10.38 -0.19
C PRO A 21 25.25 -9.07 0.50
N GLU A 22 26.16 -8.48 1.29
CA GLU A 22 25.89 -7.35 2.19
C GLU A 22 25.19 -6.18 1.49
N ARG A 23 25.71 -5.78 0.32
CA ARG A 23 25.19 -4.66 -0.47
C ARG A 23 23.70 -4.81 -0.83
N LEU A 24 23.22 -6.03 -1.07
CA LEU A 24 21.81 -6.28 -1.38
C LEU A 24 20.95 -6.05 -0.13
N PHE A 25 21.35 -6.60 1.01
CA PHE A 25 20.62 -6.44 2.27
C PHE A 25 20.63 -4.99 2.76
N GLU A 26 21.76 -4.29 2.62
CA GLU A 26 21.85 -2.85 2.90
C GLU A 26 20.88 -2.04 2.04
N SER A 27 20.81 -2.32 0.72
CA SER A 27 19.90 -1.64 -0.20
C SER A 27 18.42 -1.92 0.12
N MET A 28 18.04 -3.17 0.37
CA MET A 28 16.66 -3.51 0.75
C MET A 28 16.25 -2.81 2.06
N ARG A 29 17.11 -2.88 3.08
CA ARG A 29 16.86 -2.27 4.40
C ARG A 29 16.85 -0.74 4.30
N TYR A 30 17.69 -0.15 3.47
CA TYR A 30 17.73 1.30 3.28
C TYR A 30 16.36 1.87 2.93
N SER A 31 15.69 1.30 1.93
CA SER A 31 14.36 1.76 1.51
C SER A 31 13.27 1.33 2.48
N LEU A 32 13.33 0.10 3.00
CA LEU A 32 12.31 -0.44 3.90
C LEU A 32 12.22 0.35 5.20
N PHE A 33 13.36 0.84 5.71
CA PHE A 33 13.47 1.64 6.93
C PHE A 33 13.68 3.14 6.68
N ALA A 34 13.49 3.65 5.46
CA ALA A 34 13.56 5.09 5.15
C ALA A 34 12.41 5.93 5.76
N GLY A 35 11.67 5.40 6.73
CA GLY A 35 10.43 5.97 7.25
C GLY A 35 9.20 5.56 6.43
N GLY A 36 8.02 6.05 6.80
CA GLY A 36 6.76 5.73 6.14
C GLY A 36 5.60 5.66 7.12
N LYS A 37 4.37 5.89 6.63
CA LYS A 37 3.15 5.93 7.47
C LYS A 37 2.69 4.53 7.91
N ARG A 38 3.21 3.47 7.29
CA ARG A 38 2.84 2.05 7.52
C ARG A 38 1.33 1.78 7.44
N VAL A 39 0.63 2.49 6.54
CA VAL A 39 -0.83 2.38 6.37
C VAL A 39 -1.25 0.96 6.02
N ARG A 40 -0.54 0.30 5.09
CA ARG A 40 -0.86 -1.06 4.64
C ARG A 40 -0.69 -2.10 5.76
N PRO A 41 0.44 -2.13 6.50
CA PRO A 41 0.55 -2.93 7.72
C PRO A 41 -0.58 -2.69 8.72
N MET A 42 -0.89 -1.42 9.03
CA MET A 42 -1.95 -1.09 9.98
C MET A 42 -3.31 -1.60 9.51
N LEU A 43 -3.59 -1.57 8.20
CA LEU A 43 -4.82 -2.07 7.62
C LEU A 43 -4.92 -3.60 7.74
N ALA A 44 -3.83 -4.34 7.53
CA ALA A 44 -3.78 -5.79 7.75
C ALA A 44 -4.08 -6.15 9.23
N LEU A 45 -3.43 -5.45 10.17
CA LEU A 45 -3.63 -5.68 11.60
C LEU A 45 -5.06 -5.29 12.04
N ALA A 46 -5.61 -4.19 11.53
CA ALA A 46 -6.97 -3.76 11.86
C ALA A 46 -8.04 -4.72 11.29
N ALA A 47 -7.82 -5.27 10.09
CA ALA A 47 -8.71 -6.28 9.52
C ALA A 47 -8.66 -7.61 10.29
N CYS A 48 -7.50 -7.98 10.81
CA CYS A 48 -7.35 -9.10 11.74
C CYS A 48 -8.17 -8.89 13.02
N GLU A 49 -8.04 -7.72 13.65
CA GLU A 49 -8.80 -7.37 14.86
C GLU A 49 -10.31 -7.34 14.58
N LEU A 50 -10.72 -6.87 13.39
CA LEU A 50 -12.13 -6.81 12.98
C LEU A 50 -12.80 -8.18 13.05
N VAL A 51 -12.13 -9.22 12.54
CA VAL A 51 -12.63 -10.61 12.57
C VAL A 51 -12.34 -11.32 13.90
N GLY A 52 -11.75 -10.63 14.88
CA GLY A 52 -11.46 -11.15 16.21
C GLY A 52 -10.21 -12.02 16.32
N GLY A 53 -9.30 -11.92 15.35
CA GLY A 53 -8.02 -12.63 15.39
C GLY A 53 -6.98 -11.98 16.31
N ASP A 54 -5.94 -12.75 16.58
CA ASP A 54 -4.72 -12.27 17.26
C ASP A 54 -3.82 -11.53 16.27
N GLU A 55 -3.37 -10.33 16.63
CA GLU A 55 -2.45 -9.51 15.84
C GLU A 55 -1.20 -10.31 15.41
N ALA A 56 -0.73 -11.23 16.26
CA ALA A 56 0.42 -12.09 15.98
C ALA A 56 0.24 -12.93 14.69
N ALA A 57 -1.00 -13.35 14.37
CA ALA A 57 -1.29 -14.12 13.16
C ALA A 57 -1.18 -13.27 11.89
N ALA A 58 -1.47 -11.97 11.98
CA ALA A 58 -1.46 -11.04 10.86
C ALA A 58 -0.13 -10.29 10.68
N LEU A 59 0.75 -10.32 11.67
CA LEU A 59 2.05 -9.65 11.63
C LEU A 59 2.94 -10.09 10.44
N PRO A 60 3.02 -11.38 10.06
CA PRO A 60 3.75 -11.80 8.86
C PRO A 60 3.22 -11.16 7.56
N VAL A 61 1.88 -11.09 7.43
CA VAL A 61 1.24 -10.45 6.27
C VAL A 61 1.49 -8.95 6.28
N ALA A 62 1.40 -8.29 7.44
CA ALA A 62 1.68 -6.88 7.58
C ALA A 62 3.12 -6.53 7.13
N CYS A 63 4.11 -7.36 7.51
CA CYS A 63 5.48 -7.24 7.05
C CYS A 63 5.61 -7.46 5.53
N ALA A 64 5.03 -8.54 5.01
CA ALA A 64 5.13 -8.91 3.60
C ALA A 64 4.54 -7.83 2.68
N VAL A 65 3.40 -7.25 3.03
CA VAL A 65 2.80 -6.16 2.24
C VAL A 65 3.67 -4.91 2.25
N GLU A 66 4.35 -4.59 3.36
CA GLU A 66 5.27 -3.45 3.38
C GLU A 66 6.55 -3.72 2.57
N MET A 67 7.02 -4.97 2.50
CA MET A 67 8.10 -5.37 1.59
C MET A 67 7.68 -5.18 0.13
N VAL A 68 6.47 -5.63 -0.24
CA VAL A 68 5.89 -5.43 -1.59
C VAL A 68 5.72 -3.94 -1.90
N HIS A 69 5.20 -3.15 -0.95
CA HIS A 69 5.07 -1.72 -1.15
C HIS A 69 6.44 -1.04 -1.31
N THR A 70 7.43 -1.45 -0.52
CA THR A 70 8.78 -0.87 -0.61
C THR A 70 9.43 -1.22 -1.93
N MET A 71 9.30 -2.46 -2.41
CA MET A 71 9.87 -2.84 -3.71
C MET A 71 9.22 -2.08 -4.86
N SER A 72 7.91 -1.84 -4.79
CA SER A 72 7.23 -1.08 -5.85
C SER A 72 7.79 0.34 -5.93
N LEU A 73 8.05 0.99 -4.79
CA LEU A 73 8.68 2.31 -4.77
C LEU A 73 10.12 2.31 -5.29
N ILE A 74 10.93 1.28 -4.94
CA ILE A 74 12.30 1.16 -5.44
C ILE A 74 12.32 1.09 -6.98
N HIS A 75 11.39 0.32 -7.57
CA HIS A 75 11.29 0.16 -9.02
C HIS A 75 10.68 1.40 -9.69
N ASP A 76 9.63 1.98 -9.12
CA ASP A 76 9.00 3.24 -9.57
C ASP A 76 10.02 4.39 -9.65
N ASP A 77 10.98 4.43 -8.72
CA ASP A 77 12.06 5.42 -8.69
C ASP A 77 13.17 5.20 -9.75
N LEU A 78 13.17 4.12 -10.54
CA LEU A 78 14.27 3.85 -11.47
C LEU A 78 14.29 4.84 -12.66
N PRO A 79 15.45 5.05 -13.32
CA PRO A 79 15.56 5.96 -14.47
C PRO A 79 14.69 5.60 -15.68
N CYS A 80 14.24 4.35 -15.79
CA CYS A 80 13.33 3.91 -16.85
C CYS A 80 11.85 4.01 -16.47
N MET A 81 11.56 4.53 -15.27
CA MET A 81 10.24 4.74 -14.68
C MET A 81 10.11 6.25 -14.38
N ASP A 82 9.95 6.66 -13.12
CA ASP A 82 9.74 8.08 -12.76
C ASP A 82 11.04 8.91 -12.67
N ASP A 83 12.21 8.25 -12.76
CA ASP A 83 13.56 8.85 -12.64
C ASP A 83 13.71 9.78 -11.41
N ASP A 84 13.10 9.40 -10.29
CA ASP A 84 13.11 10.22 -9.08
C ASP A 84 14.44 10.11 -8.33
N HIS A 85 14.93 11.24 -7.84
CA HIS A 85 16.19 11.30 -7.08
C HIS A 85 15.98 11.39 -5.56
N LEU A 86 14.76 11.64 -5.09
CA LEU A 86 14.41 11.78 -3.67
C LEU A 86 13.13 11.01 -3.31
N ARG A 87 13.19 10.21 -2.24
CA ARG A 87 12.04 9.49 -1.67
C ARG A 87 12.12 9.54 -0.15
N ARG A 88 11.02 9.95 0.50
CA ARG A 88 10.92 10.07 1.98
C ARG A 88 12.07 10.92 2.58
N GLY A 89 12.42 12.02 1.90
CA GLY A 89 13.49 12.92 2.33
C GLY A 89 14.92 12.38 2.21
N ARG A 90 15.12 11.25 1.53
CA ARG A 90 16.44 10.62 1.29
C ARG A 90 16.66 10.35 -0.19
N PRO A 91 17.92 10.24 -0.68
CA PRO A 91 18.19 9.80 -2.05
C PRO A 91 17.44 8.50 -2.38
N THR A 92 16.91 8.38 -3.59
CA THR A 92 16.29 7.13 -4.03
C THR A 92 17.30 6.00 -4.05
N ASN A 93 16.81 4.76 -4.03
CA ASN A 93 17.67 3.59 -3.88
C ASN A 93 18.72 3.51 -5.00
N HIS A 94 18.32 3.79 -6.25
CA HIS A 94 19.23 3.73 -7.39
C HIS A 94 20.29 4.85 -7.35
N VAL A 95 19.99 6.01 -6.76
CA VAL A 95 20.98 7.08 -6.53
C VAL A 95 22.00 6.65 -5.47
N ALA A 96 21.55 6.01 -4.40
CA ALA A 96 22.42 5.59 -3.29
C ALA A 96 23.26 4.33 -3.61
N PHE A 97 22.69 3.36 -4.33
CA PHE A 97 23.29 2.03 -4.53
C PHE A 97 23.54 1.66 -6.00
N GLY A 98 23.12 2.50 -6.95
CA GLY A 98 23.20 2.22 -8.39
C GLY A 98 22.01 1.40 -8.89
N VAL A 99 21.72 1.54 -10.19
CA VAL A 99 20.56 0.96 -10.87
C VAL A 99 20.47 -0.57 -10.68
N SER A 100 21.56 -1.31 -10.91
CA SER A 100 21.55 -2.78 -10.80
C SER A 100 21.25 -3.26 -9.38
N THR A 101 21.77 -2.59 -8.35
CA THR A 101 21.49 -2.96 -6.97
C THR A 101 20.05 -2.63 -6.59
N ALA A 102 19.52 -1.48 -7.02
CA ALA A 102 18.13 -1.10 -6.77
C ALA A 102 17.14 -2.08 -7.41
N LEU A 103 17.37 -2.45 -8.69
CA LEU A 103 16.56 -3.45 -9.39
C LEU A 103 16.50 -4.77 -8.60
N LEU A 104 17.68 -5.32 -8.25
CA LEU A 104 17.80 -6.59 -7.53
C LEU A 104 17.25 -6.51 -6.10
N ALA A 105 17.35 -5.37 -5.43
CA ALA A 105 16.76 -5.16 -4.10
C ALA A 105 15.23 -5.19 -4.16
N GLY A 106 14.62 -4.62 -5.20
CA GLY A 106 13.19 -4.74 -5.43
C GLY A 106 12.77 -6.18 -5.70
N ASP A 107 13.49 -6.90 -6.57
CA ASP A 107 13.22 -8.31 -6.88
C ASP A 107 13.32 -9.20 -5.64
N ALA A 108 14.35 -8.97 -4.82
CA ALA A 108 14.58 -9.72 -3.59
C ALA A 108 13.50 -9.44 -2.53
N LEU A 109 13.08 -8.18 -2.35
CA LEU A 109 11.98 -7.84 -1.45
C LEU A 109 10.65 -8.47 -1.88
N LEU A 110 10.38 -8.52 -3.19
CA LEU A 110 9.19 -9.19 -3.73
C LEU A 110 9.21 -10.69 -3.42
N ALA A 111 10.30 -11.38 -3.74
CA ALA A 111 10.45 -12.80 -3.44
C ALA A 111 10.37 -13.07 -1.92
N ARG A 112 11.01 -12.22 -1.11
CA ARG A 112 11.05 -12.34 0.34
C ARG A 112 9.67 -12.16 0.96
N ALA A 113 8.82 -11.29 0.42
CA ALA A 113 7.46 -11.09 0.92
C ALA A 113 6.65 -12.40 0.89
N PHE A 114 6.67 -13.13 -0.23
CA PHE A 114 5.94 -14.40 -0.36
C PHE A 114 6.54 -15.51 0.51
N GLU A 115 7.88 -15.61 0.53
CA GLU A 115 8.55 -16.56 1.42
C GLU A 115 8.21 -16.30 2.89
N HIS A 116 8.18 -15.03 3.29
CA HIS A 116 7.90 -14.61 4.65
C HIS A 116 6.48 -14.99 5.07
N VAL A 117 5.45 -14.75 4.25
CA VAL A 117 4.08 -15.20 4.54
C VAL A 117 4.05 -16.73 4.68
N ALA A 118 4.62 -17.47 3.72
CA ALA A 118 4.53 -18.93 3.70
C ALA A 118 5.17 -19.59 4.94
N ARG A 119 6.31 -19.07 5.39
CA ARG A 119 7.03 -19.62 6.56
C ARG A 119 6.47 -19.11 7.87
N GLU A 120 6.39 -17.79 8.04
CA GLU A 120 6.15 -17.20 9.35
C GLU A 120 4.69 -17.33 9.78
N CYS A 121 3.72 -17.33 8.86
CA CYS A 121 2.34 -17.64 9.23
C CYS A 121 2.25 -19.04 9.87
N THR A 122 2.96 -20.02 9.32
CA THR A 122 3.02 -21.38 9.88
C THR A 122 3.66 -21.39 11.27
N GLU A 123 4.75 -20.63 11.46
CA GLU A 123 5.42 -20.50 12.76
C GLU A 123 4.54 -19.81 13.82
N HIS A 124 3.65 -18.91 13.40
CA HIS A 124 2.65 -18.26 14.25
C HIS A 124 1.35 -19.08 14.40
N GLY A 125 1.34 -20.34 13.96
CA GLY A 125 0.20 -21.26 14.14
C GLY A 125 -0.97 -21.02 13.18
N VAL A 126 -0.79 -20.23 12.12
CA VAL A 126 -1.80 -20.06 11.08
C VAL A 126 -1.94 -21.36 10.27
N PRO A 127 -3.17 -21.88 10.06
CA PRO A 127 -3.41 -23.02 9.19
C PRO A 127 -2.85 -22.82 7.76
N ALA A 128 -2.24 -23.87 7.21
CA ALA A 128 -1.54 -23.82 5.93
C ALA A 128 -2.44 -23.40 4.74
N ASP A 129 -3.72 -23.79 4.77
CA ASP A 129 -4.73 -23.39 3.77
C ASP A 129 -4.98 -21.88 3.79
N ARG A 130 -5.01 -21.25 4.97
CA ARG A 130 -5.17 -19.80 5.12
C ARG A 130 -3.90 -19.06 4.70
N ALA A 131 -2.72 -19.55 5.08
CA ALA A 131 -1.45 -18.98 4.63
C ALA A 131 -1.31 -19.04 3.10
N LEU A 132 -1.67 -20.17 2.48
CA LEU A 132 -1.67 -20.32 1.02
C LEU A 132 -2.68 -19.38 0.34
N ARG A 133 -3.89 -19.22 0.90
CA ARG A 133 -4.90 -18.28 0.40
C ARG A 133 -4.40 -16.84 0.47
N ALA A 134 -3.71 -16.44 1.54
CA ALA A 134 -3.10 -15.12 1.68
C ALA A 134 -1.95 -14.90 0.68
N VAL A 135 -1.12 -15.91 0.42
CA VAL A 135 -0.09 -15.86 -0.65
C VAL A 135 -0.74 -15.65 -2.02
N ALA A 136 -1.82 -16.39 -2.32
CA ALA A 136 -2.52 -16.27 -3.60
C ALA A 136 -3.17 -14.87 -3.78
N GLU A 137 -3.79 -14.35 -2.72
CA GLU A 137 -4.37 -13.01 -2.71
C GLU A 137 -3.29 -11.92 -2.94
N LEU A 138 -2.18 -11.99 -2.20
CA LEU A 138 -1.07 -11.05 -2.36
C LEU A 138 -0.47 -11.13 -3.77
N ALA A 139 -0.32 -12.34 -4.32
CA ALA A 139 0.21 -12.54 -5.67
C ALA A 139 -0.71 -11.92 -6.73
N SER A 140 -2.02 -12.11 -6.61
CA SER A 140 -3.03 -11.50 -7.49
C SER A 140 -2.97 -9.97 -7.45
N ALA A 141 -2.82 -9.38 -6.26
CA ALA A 141 -2.76 -7.94 -6.10
C ALA A 141 -1.46 -7.29 -6.61
N VAL A 142 -0.38 -8.04 -6.78
CA VAL A 142 0.88 -7.52 -7.33
C VAL A 142 0.98 -7.77 -8.84
N GLY A 143 0.44 -8.88 -9.33
CA GLY A 143 0.60 -9.36 -10.69
C GLY A 143 -0.23 -8.63 -11.75
N THR A 144 -0.72 -9.40 -12.72
CA THR A 144 -1.29 -8.92 -13.99
C THR A 144 -2.64 -8.22 -13.88
N ASP A 145 -3.33 -8.35 -12.75
CA ASP A 145 -4.62 -7.71 -12.48
C ASP A 145 -4.55 -6.81 -11.22
N GLY A 146 -3.34 -6.33 -10.92
CA GLY A 146 -3.03 -5.57 -9.72
C GLY A 146 -1.97 -4.49 -9.98
N LEU A 147 -1.03 -4.34 -9.05
CA LEU A 147 -0.05 -3.27 -9.01
C LEU A 147 0.67 -3.06 -10.35
N VAL A 148 1.19 -4.14 -10.95
CA VAL A 148 1.93 -4.05 -12.22
C VAL A 148 1.02 -3.61 -13.36
N ALA A 149 -0.23 -4.06 -13.41
CA ALA A 149 -1.20 -3.64 -14.42
C ALA A 149 -1.45 -2.12 -14.36
N GLY A 150 -1.67 -1.61 -13.15
CA GLY A 150 -1.84 -0.18 -12.90
C GLY A 150 -0.61 0.62 -13.32
N GLN A 151 0.59 0.14 -13.00
CA GLN A 151 1.84 0.78 -13.39
C GLN A 151 2.02 0.85 -14.91
N VAL A 152 1.71 -0.25 -15.62
CA VAL A 152 1.82 -0.29 -17.09
C VAL A 152 0.87 0.71 -17.74
N VAL A 153 -0.37 0.80 -17.27
CA VAL A 153 -1.35 1.77 -17.80
C VAL A 153 -0.98 3.19 -17.43
N ASP A 154 -0.43 3.44 -16.23
CA ASP A 154 0.07 4.76 -15.81
C ASP A 154 1.16 5.26 -16.77
N LEU A 155 2.19 4.45 -17.02
CA LEU A 155 3.27 4.78 -17.96
C LEU A 155 2.77 4.98 -19.40
N ALA A 156 1.83 4.14 -19.85
CA ALA A 156 1.25 4.27 -21.18
C ALA A 156 0.35 5.53 -21.34
N SER A 157 -0.05 6.12 -20.22
CA SER A 157 -0.93 7.30 -20.16
C SER A 157 -0.15 8.61 -20.02
N GLU A 158 1.18 8.57 -19.84
CA GLU A 158 2.01 9.76 -19.75
C GLU A 158 1.97 10.57 -21.06
N GLY A 159 1.60 11.86 -20.95
CA GLY A 159 1.46 12.76 -22.10
C GLY A 159 0.23 12.49 -22.98
N ALA A 160 -0.71 11.65 -22.54
CA ALA A 160 -1.98 11.39 -23.22
C ALA A 160 -3.16 12.08 -22.51
N ASP A 161 -4.24 12.33 -23.25
CA ASP A 161 -5.53 12.71 -22.66
C ASP A 161 -6.20 11.47 -22.04
N VAL A 162 -6.29 11.45 -20.71
CA VAL A 162 -6.84 10.33 -19.94
C VAL A 162 -8.24 10.67 -19.46
N ASP A 163 -9.20 9.77 -19.71
CA ASP A 163 -10.56 9.91 -19.21
C ASP A 163 -10.70 9.41 -17.74
N LEU A 164 -11.84 9.69 -17.12
CA LEU A 164 -12.08 9.33 -15.73
C LEU A 164 -12.02 7.81 -15.50
N ALA A 165 -12.49 7.01 -16.46
CA ALA A 165 -12.49 5.55 -16.36
C ALA A 165 -11.07 4.98 -16.35
N THR A 166 -10.19 5.52 -17.20
CA THR A 166 -8.78 5.13 -17.26
C THR A 166 -8.03 5.59 -16.01
N LEU A 167 -8.28 6.81 -15.54
CA LEU A 167 -7.71 7.32 -14.28
C LEU A 167 -8.10 6.42 -13.10
N GLU A 168 -9.38 6.07 -12.98
CA GLU A 168 -9.86 5.18 -11.92
C GLU A 168 -9.23 3.78 -12.06
N TYR A 169 -9.09 3.25 -13.28
CA TYR A 169 -8.39 1.98 -13.51
C TYR A 169 -6.96 2.03 -12.97
N ILE A 170 -6.19 3.07 -13.31
CA ILE A 170 -4.81 3.26 -12.82
C ILE A 170 -4.81 3.26 -11.29
N HIS A 171 -5.64 4.10 -10.67
CA HIS A 171 -5.66 4.29 -9.23
C HIS A 171 -6.10 3.05 -8.45
N VAL A 172 -7.10 2.32 -8.97
CA VAL A 172 -7.53 1.04 -8.42
C VAL A 172 -6.36 0.05 -8.45
N HIS A 173 -5.69 -0.10 -9.59
CA HIS A 173 -4.70 -1.15 -9.76
C HIS A 173 -3.33 -0.80 -9.13
N LYS A 174 -2.83 0.42 -9.32
CA LYS A 174 -1.53 0.89 -8.80
C LYS A 174 -1.55 1.07 -7.27
N THR A 175 -2.66 1.53 -6.71
CA THR A 175 -2.75 1.87 -5.26
C THR A 175 -3.72 0.99 -4.50
N ALA A 176 -4.99 0.91 -4.92
CA ALA A 176 -6.04 0.31 -4.10
C ALA A 176 -5.90 -1.22 -3.95
N ARG A 177 -5.47 -1.94 -4.99
CA ARG A 177 -5.36 -3.41 -4.96
C ARG A 177 -4.39 -3.93 -3.91
N LEU A 178 -3.28 -3.23 -3.66
CA LEU A 178 -2.35 -3.62 -2.59
C LEU A 178 -2.90 -3.30 -1.19
N LEU A 179 -3.69 -2.24 -1.02
CA LEU A 179 -4.41 -1.96 0.23
C LEU A 179 -5.51 -3.01 0.49
N GLU A 180 -6.25 -3.37 -0.56
CA GLU A 180 -7.25 -4.45 -0.54
C GLU A 180 -6.62 -5.76 -0.08
N ALA A 181 -5.53 -6.19 -0.71
CA ALA A 181 -4.81 -7.40 -0.31
C ALA A 181 -4.27 -7.32 1.12
N ALA A 182 -3.80 -6.14 1.58
CA ALA A 182 -3.36 -5.98 2.96
C ALA A 182 -4.47 -6.34 3.95
N ALA A 183 -5.64 -5.74 3.77
CA ALA A 183 -6.80 -5.95 4.62
C ALA A 183 -7.30 -7.40 4.54
N VAL A 184 -7.49 -7.90 3.30
CA VAL A 184 -8.02 -9.23 3.02
C VAL A 184 -7.12 -10.32 3.58
N CYS A 185 -5.79 -10.24 3.34
CA CYS A 185 -4.85 -11.20 3.89
C CYS A 185 -4.86 -11.19 5.42
N GLY A 186 -4.98 -10.01 6.05
CA GLY A 186 -5.13 -9.88 7.51
C GLY A 186 -6.37 -10.61 8.04
N GLY A 187 -7.52 -10.46 7.37
CA GLY A 187 -8.72 -11.20 7.73
C GLY A 187 -8.59 -12.71 7.50
N ILE A 188 -7.98 -13.13 6.39
CA ILE A 188 -7.82 -14.55 6.02
C ILE A 188 -6.98 -15.30 7.05
N VAL A 189 -5.78 -14.80 7.37
CA VAL A 189 -4.86 -15.50 8.29
C VAL A 189 -5.42 -15.57 9.71
N SER A 190 -6.25 -14.60 10.06
CA SER A 190 -6.96 -14.50 11.34
C SER A 190 -8.23 -15.33 11.42
N GLY A 191 -8.66 -15.96 10.32
CA GLY A 191 -9.78 -16.89 10.28
C GLY A 191 -11.16 -16.27 10.13
N GLY A 192 -11.23 -15.06 9.54
CA GLY A 192 -12.51 -14.47 9.15
C GLY A 192 -13.28 -15.35 8.17
N ALA A 193 -14.60 -15.35 8.28
CA ALA A 193 -15.49 -16.03 7.36
C ALA A 193 -15.50 -15.33 5.99
N ASP A 194 -15.83 -16.06 4.92
CA ASP A 194 -15.77 -15.50 3.55
C ASP A 194 -16.61 -14.23 3.36
N GLU A 195 -17.75 -14.12 4.02
CA GLU A 195 -18.57 -12.90 3.97
C GLU A 195 -17.91 -11.70 4.66
N GLU A 196 -17.21 -11.93 5.77
CA GLU A 196 -16.39 -10.92 6.45
C GLU A 196 -15.23 -10.48 5.56
N ILE A 197 -14.55 -11.44 4.91
CA ILE A 197 -13.44 -11.16 3.99
C ILE A 197 -13.92 -10.30 2.81
N GLU A 198 -15.09 -10.59 2.24
CA GLU A 198 -15.64 -9.79 1.15
C GLU A 198 -16.11 -8.39 1.61
N GLY A 199 -16.59 -8.26 2.86
CA GLY A 199 -16.84 -6.95 3.47
C GLY A 199 -15.57 -6.13 3.61
N ILE A 200 -14.49 -6.74 4.12
CA ILE A 200 -13.16 -6.13 4.23
C ILE A 200 -12.63 -5.70 2.85
N ARG A 201 -12.81 -6.54 1.83
CA ARG A 201 -12.40 -6.25 0.45
C ARG A 201 -13.08 -4.98 -0.07
N ARG A 202 -14.40 -4.87 0.05
CA ARG A 202 -15.15 -3.69 -0.41
C ARG A 202 -14.76 -2.43 0.36
N TYR A 203 -14.65 -2.52 1.69
CA TYR A 203 -14.14 -1.43 2.52
C TYR A 203 -12.76 -0.94 2.03
N ALA A 204 -11.80 -1.86 1.88
CA ALA A 204 -10.43 -1.52 1.54
C ALA A 204 -10.30 -0.95 0.11
N ARG A 205 -11.19 -1.35 -0.81
CA ARG A 205 -11.28 -0.76 -2.15
C ARG A 205 -11.68 0.72 -2.09
N TYR A 206 -12.73 1.06 -1.34
CA TYR A 206 -13.14 2.46 -1.16
C TYR A 206 -12.05 3.29 -0.49
N VAL A 207 -11.41 2.74 0.55
CA VAL A 207 -10.29 3.41 1.23
C VAL A 207 -9.08 3.59 0.32
N GLY A 208 -8.78 2.60 -0.53
CA GLY A 208 -7.68 2.70 -1.49
C GLY A 208 -7.91 3.78 -2.53
N LEU A 209 -9.14 3.90 -3.03
CA LEU A 209 -9.50 4.96 -3.97
C LEU A 209 -9.51 6.35 -3.29
N LEU A 210 -10.06 6.42 -2.08
CA LEU A 210 -10.06 7.62 -1.25
C LEU A 210 -8.64 8.14 -1.02
N PHE A 211 -7.69 7.24 -0.74
CA PHE A 211 -6.29 7.61 -0.52
C PHE A 211 -5.73 8.38 -1.71
N GLN A 212 -6.05 7.95 -2.92
CA GLN A 212 -5.54 8.52 -4.15
C GLN A 212 -6.26 9.82 -4.53
N VAL A 213 -7.59 9.88 -4.38
CA VAL A 213 -8.35 11.14 -4.55
C VAL A 213 -7.80 12.22 -3.61
N VAL A 214 -7.49 11.87 -2.36
CA VAL A 214 -6.90 12.82 -1.40
C VAL A 214 -5.47 13.17 -1.76
N ASP A 215 -4.65 12.24 -2.25
CA ASP A 215 -3.27 12.53 -2.72
C ASP A 215 -3.30 13.56 -3.85
N ASP A 216 -4.14 13.34 -4.87
CA ASP A 216 -4.31 14.26 -5.99
C ASP A 216 -4.77 15.66 -5.52
N VAL A 217 -5.68 15.73 -4.55
CA VAL A 217 -6.13 17.00 -3.94
C VAL A 217 -5.00 17.71 -3.18
N LEU A 218 -4.17 16.95 -2.45
CA LEU A 218 -3.04 17.49 -1.69
C LEU A 218 -1.93 17.99 -2.62
N ASP A 219 -1.64 17.28 -3.70
CA ASP A 219 -0.60 17.65 -4.67
C ASP A 219 -0.89 18.99 -5.38
N VAL A 220 -2.17 19.34 -5.53
CA VAL A 220 -2.60 20.65 -6.06
C VAL A 220 -2.59 21.75 -5.00
N THR A 221 -2.72 21.41 -3.72
CA THR A 221 -2.95 22.39 -2.63
C THR A 221 -1.78 22.60 -1.67
N ARG A 222 -0.72 21.77 -1.72
CA ARG A 222 0.41 21.76 -0.77
C ARG A 222 1.75 21.96 -1.46
N THR A 223 2.75 22.36 -0.67
CA THR A 223 4.13 22.54 -1.16
C THR A 223 4.95 21.24 -1.03
N SER A 224 6.04 21.13 -1.81
CA SER A 224 6.95 19.97 -1.77
C SER A 224 7.52 19.70 -0.37
N GLU A 225 7.83 20.75 0.39
CA GLU A 225 8.32 20.64 1.77
C GLU A 225 7.29 20.01 2.71
N GLN A 226 6.00 20.29 2.50
CA GLN A 226 4.91 19.74 3.32
C GLN A 226 4.63 18.27 2.99
N LEU A 227 4.83 17.87 1.73
CA LEU A 227 4.55 16.51 1.26
C LEU A 227 5.75 15.56 1.38
N GLY A 228 6.97 16.09 1.50
CA GLY A 228 8.20 15.29 1.57
C GLY A 228 8.54 14.57 0.25
N LYS A 229 7.91 14.99 -0.85
CA LYS A 229 8.13 14.57 -2.25
C LYS A 229 8.12 15.82 -3.15
N THR A 230 8.56 15.68 -4.41
CA THR A 230 8.50 16.76 -5.40
C THR A 230 7.04 17.09 -5.73
N ALA A 231 6.48 18.18 -5.18
CA ALA A 231 5.13 18.62 -5.49
C ALA A 231 5.06 19.29 -6.87
N GLY A 232 3.88 19.26 -7.50
CA GLY A 232 3.64 19.88 -8.80
C GLY A 232 4.19 19.12 -10.00
N LYS A 233 4.74 17.91 -9.80
CA LYS A 233 5.15 17.01 -10.89
C LYS A 233 3.99 16.74 -11.84
N ASP A 234 2.80 16.46 -11.32
CA ASP A 234 1.60 16.18 -12.11
C ASP A 234 1.18 17.36 -12.99
N ILE A 235 1.36 18.59 -12.54
CA ILE A 235 1.11 19.79 -13.34
C ILE A 235 2.18 19.93 -14.44
N ALA A 236 3.44 19.60 -14.12
CA ALA A 236 4.54 19.68 -15.07
C ALA A 236 4.49 18.59 -16.16
N THR A 237 3.92 17.42 -15.86
CA THR A 237 3.75 16.29 -16.79
C THR A 237 2.36 16.22 -17.42
N ASP A 238 1.50 17.21 -17.15
CA ASP A 238 0.09 17.26 -17.55
C ASP A 238 -0.73 15.99 -17.16
N LYS A 239 -0.31 15.33 -16.08
CA LYS A 239 -0.90 14.07 -15.60
C LYS A 239 -2.37 14.26 -15.27
N ALA A 240 -3.19 13.27 -15.62
CA ALA A 240 -4.59 13.29 -15.25
C ALA A 240 -4.75 13.03 -13.75
N THR A 241 -5.55 13.88 -13.10
CA THR A 241 -5.85 13.82 -11.68
C THR A 241 -7.35 14.06 -11.46
N TYR A 242 -7.88 13.62 -10.32
CA TYR A 242 -9.29 13.84 -10.01
C TYR A 242 -9.69 15.33 -10.03
N PRO A 243 -8.91 16.27 -9.45
CA PRO A 243 -9.20 17.69 -9.56
C PRO A 243 -9.22 18.22 -11.01
N LYS A 244 -8.37 17.70 -11.90
CA LYS A 244 -8.33 18.11 -13.32
C LYS A 244 -9.59 17.65 -14.07
N LEU A 245 -10.07 16.43 -13.81
CA LEU A 245 -11.21 15.84 -14.53
C LEU A 245 -12.58 16.20 -13.95
N MET A 246 -12.69 16.39 -12.63
CA MET A 246 -13.97 16.59 -11.93
C MET A 246 -14.09 17.97 -11.27
N GLY A 247 -13.01 18.77 -11.28
CA GLY A 247 -12.91 19.99 -10.48
C GLY A 247 -12.65 19.71 -9.00
N MET A 248 -12.14 20.71 -8.28
CA MET A 248 -11.80 20.60 -6.86
C MET A 248 -13.00 20.22 -5.98
N ASP A 249 -14.16 20.83 -6.24
CA ASP A 249 -15.38 20.54 -5.47
C ASP A 249 -15.91 19.13 -5.77
N GLY A 250 -15.85 18.69 -7.03
CA GLY A 250 -16.21 17.34 -7.44
C GLY A 250 -15.31 16.29 -6.79
N ALA A 251 -14.00 16.49 -6.80
CA ALA A 251 -13.05 15.59 -6.14
C ALA A 251 -13.29 15.49 -4.61
N ARG A 252 -13.62 16.61 -3.94
CA ARG A 252 -13.96 16.62 -2.50
C ARG A 252 -15.28 15.91 -2.20
N ALA A 253 -16.30 16.11 -3.03
CA ALA A 253 -17.57 15.41 -2.90
C ALA A 253 -17.38 13.90 -3.09
N TYR A 254 -16.60 13.50 -4.09
CA TYR A 254 -16.28 12.09 -4.34
C TYR A 254 -15.51 11.46 -3.18
N ALA A 255 -14.52 12.16 -2.61
CA ALA A 255 -13.84 11.70 -1.39
C ALA A 255 -14.83 11.47 -0.22
N ALA A 256 -15.81 12.36 -0.02
CA ALA A 256 -16.83 12.18 1.02
C ALA A 256 -17.75 10.97 0.75
N GLU A 257 -18.12 10.73 -0.52
CA GLU A 257 -18.89 9.54 -0.92
C GLU A 257 -18.11 8.24 -0.67
N LEU A 258 -16.81 8.23 -0.93
CA LEU A 258 -15.93 7.08 -0.66
C LEU A 258 -15.82 6.79 0.84
N VAL A 259 -15.73 7.82 1.69
CA VAL A 259 -15.77 7.65 3.15
C VAL A 259 -17.08 7.02 3.58
N ALA A 260 -18.22 7.57 3.13
CA ALA A 260 -19.54 7.03 3.48
C ALA A 260 -19.71 5.58 3.02
N SER A 261 -19.22 5.25 1.82
CA SER A 261 -19.28 3.89 1.26
C SER A 261 -18.39 2.91 2.03
N ALA A 262 -17.19 3.33 2.43
CA ALA A 262 -16.32 2.54 3.30
C ALA A 262 -16.99 2.28 4.66
N GLU A 263 -17.54 3.31 5.30
CA GLU A 263 -18.21 3.19 6.59
C GLU A 263 -19.43 2.26 6.55
N ALA A 264 -20.21 2.30 5.47
CA ALA A 264 -21.37 1.43 5.29
C ALA A 264 -20.99 -0.07 5.21
N GLU A 265 -19.81 -0.40 4.67
CA GLU A 265 -19.33 -1.79 4.68
C GLU A 265 -18.96 -2.28 6.09
N LEU A 266 -18.62 -1.37 7.00
CA LEU A 266 -18.31 -1.71 8.39
C LEU A 266 -19.55 -1.97 9.24
N ASP A 267 -20.74 -1.52 8.82
CA ASP A 267 -22.01 -1.73 9.55
C ASP A 267 -22.40 -3.22 9.65
N ARG A 268 -21.73 -4.09 8.89
CA ARG A 268 -21.91 -5.55 8.88
C ARG A 268 -21.18 -6.26 10.02
N PHE A 269 -20.28 -5.56 10.72
CA PHE A 269 -19.43 -6.12 11.77
C PHE A 269 -19.88 -5.67 13.17
N ASP A 270 -19.39 -6.33 14.22
CA ASP A 270 -19.57 -5.85 15.59
C ASP A 270 -18.97 -4.45 15.73
N GLY A 271 -19.83 -3.48 16.08
CA GLY A 271 -19.50 -2.06 16.13
C GLY A 271 -18.24 -1.74 16.94
N THR A 272 -17.96 -2.48 18.02
CA THR A 272 -16.77 -2.25 18.87
C THR A 272 -15.45 -2.51 18.15
N ARG A 273 -15.43 -3.40 17.15
CA ARG A 273 -14.24 -3.76 16.38
C ARG A 273 -14.04 -2.90 15.13
N THR A 274 -15.03 -2.10 14.75
CA THR A 274 -14.99 -1.26 13.53
C THR A 274 -14.24 0.06 13.72
N GLU A 275 -14.11 0.53 14.95
CA GLU A 275 -13.53 1.84 15.29
C GLU A 275 -12.13 2.08 14.70
N PRO A 276 -11.17 1.13 14.74
CA PRO A 276 -9.86 1.34 14.12
C PRO A 276 -9.94 1.63 12.61
N LEU A 277 -10.84 0.96 11.90
CA LEU A 277 -11.04 1.12 10.46
C LEU A 277 -11.81 2.40 10.13
N ARG A 278 -12.81 2.79 10.93
CA ARG A 278 -13.45 4.10 10.79
C ARG A 278 -12.42 5.22 10.96
N HIS A 279 -11.63 5.17 12.04
CA HIS A 279 -10.56 6.14 12.27
C HIS A 279 -9.55 6.19 11.12
N LEU A 280 -9.21 5.05 10.51
CA LEU A 280 -8.29 5.02 9.37
C LEU A 280 -8.88 5.74 8.14
N ALA A 281 -10.16 5.50 7.81
CA ALA A 281 -10.82 6.16 6.69
C ALA A 281 -10.87 7.68 6.90
N HIS A 282 -11.25 8.15 8.10
CA HIS A 282 -11.25 9.57 8.46
C HIS A 282 -9.83 10.16 8.45
N PHE A 283 -8.84 9.44 8.98
CA PHE A 283 -7.45 9.89 8.93
C PHE A 283 -6.99 10.11 7.49
N ILE A 284 -7.29 9.17 6.58
CA ILE A 284 -6.94 9.30 5.16
C ILE A 284 -7.67 10.50 4.54
N ALA A 285 -8.96 10.68 4.80
CA ALA A 285 -9.76 11.77 4.26
C ALA A 285 -9.27 13.17 4.68
N TYR A 286 -8.80 13.32 5.93
CA TYR A 286 -8.48 14.63 6.52
C TYR A 286 -6.97 14.88 6.76
N ARG A 287 -6.11 13.97 6.31
CA ARG A 287 -4.66 14.13 6.43
C ARG A 287 -4.18 15.41 5.73
N GLN A 288 -3.12 16.00 6.28
CA GLN A 288 -2.53 17.24 5.78
C GLN A 288 -1.24 17.01 4.97
N HIS A 289 -0.76 15.77 4.94
CA HIS A 289 0.47 15.30 4.29
C HIS A 289 0.39 13.81 4.01
#